data_AF-A0A1G1ZN42-F1
#
_entry.id   AF-A0A1G1ZN42-F1
#
_cell.length_a   1.000
_cell.length_b   1.000
_cell.length_c   1.000
_cell.angle_alpha   90.00
_cell.angle_beta   90.00
_cell.angle_gamma   90.00
#
_symmetry.space_group_name_H-M   'P 1'
#
loop_
_entity.id
_entity.type
_entity.pdbx_description
1 polymer ?
#
loop_
_entity_poly.entity_id
_entity_poly.type
_entity_poly.pdbx_seq_one_letter_code
_entity_poly.pdbx_strand_id
1 'polypeptide(L)'
;MEDKFQLYRKWFWVGIAVGALNMLLGIIYGIAVWTEPPGHRKEGVIIIFWSVLAFLFLYYVVGPWLAELGVLPNLVLVPEQVGQQPGVVPTLPTLPAAQ
;
A
#
# COMPACT_ATOMS: atom_id res chain seq x y z
N MET A 1 -25.03 -6.44 -32.56
CA MET A 1 -23.62 -6.05 -32.32
C MET A 1 -23.49 -5.20 -31.05
N GLU A 2 -24.56 -4.50 -30.65
CA GLU A 2 -24.69 -3.75 -29.39
C GLU A 2 -24.26 -4.48 -28.09
N ASP A 3 -24.61 -5.75 -27.92
CA ASP A 3 -24.39 -6.43 -26.63
C ASP A 3 -22.91 -6.64 -26.28
N LYS A 4 -22.07 -6.85 -27.29
CA LYS A 4 -20.62 -7.01 -27.08
C LYS A 4 -19.99 -5.72 -26.58
N PHE A 5 -20.42 -4.56 -27.11
CA PHE A 5 -19.87 -3.26 -26.76
C PHE A 5 -20.14 -2.86 -25.30
N GLN A 6 -21.32 -3.20 -24.79
CA GLN A 6 -21.70 -2.94 -23.39
C GLN A 6 -20.95 -3.84 -22.40
N LEU A 7 -20.67 -5.09 -22.81
CA LEU A 7 -19.89 -6.02 -21.98
C LEU A 7 -18.47 -5.49 -21.78
N TYR A 8 -17.78 -5.11 -22.85
CA TYR A 8 -16.41 -4.58 -22.77
C TYR A 8 -16.32 -3.30 -21.93
N ARG A 9 -17.30 -2.39 -22.05
CA ARG A 9 -17.33 -1.18 -21.21
C ARG A 9 -17.48 -1.48 -19.72
N LYS A 10 -18.25 -2.52 -19.34
CA LYS A 10 -18.31 -2.99 -17.95
C LYS A 10 -16.96 -3.57 -17.50
N TRP A 11 -16.33 -4.40 -18.32
CA TRP A 11 -15.02 -5.00 -18.02
C TRP A 11 -13.89 -3.97 -17.91
N PHE A 12 -13.93 -2.91 -18.73
CA PHE A 12 -13.01 -1.76 -18.60
C PHE A 12 -13.12 -1.08 -17.24
N TRP A 13 -14.36 -0.80 -16.79
CA TRP A 13 -14.61 -0.22 -15.47
C TRP A 13 -14.19 -1.15 -14.34
N VAL A 14 -14.36 -2.46 -14.51
CA VAL A 14 -13.85 -3.45 -13.56
C VAL A 14 -12.33 -3.38 -13.48
N GLY A 15 -11.62 -3.27 -14.60
CA GLY A 15 -10.16 -3.09 -14.62
C GLY A 15 -9.69 -1.84 -13.87
N ILE A 16 -10.38 -0.71 -14.08
CA ILE A 16 -10.12 0.55 -13.35
C ILE A 16 -10.34 0.37 -11.84
N ALA A 17 -11.45 -0.25 -11.44
CA ALA A 17 -11.78 -0.47 -10.03
C ALA A 17 -10.77 -1.42 -9.35
N VAL A 18 -10.42 -2.52 -10.01
CA VAL A 18 -9.44 -3.49 -9.52
C VAL A 18 -8.05 -2.85 -9.41
N GLY A 19 -7.64 -2.07 -10.41
CA GLY A 19 -6.35 -1.38 -10.40
C GLY A 19 -6.23 -0.29 -9.35
N ALA A 20 -7.34 0.34 -8.97
CA ALA A 20 -7.36 1.29 -7.84
C ALA A 20 -7.21 0.60 -6.48
N LEU A 21 -7.75 -0.62 -6.32
CA LEU A 21 -7.66 -1.37 -5.06
C LEU A 21 -6.31 -2.07 -4.91
N ASN A 22 -5.74 -2.55 -6.02
CA ASN A 22 -4.48 -3.26 -6.01
C ASN A 22 -3.73 -3.06 -7.32
N MET A 23 -2.59 -2.37 -7.23
CA MET A 23 -1.73 -2.05 -8.39
C MET A 23 -1.33 -3.30 -9.18
N LEU A 24 -0.95 -4.39 -8.50
CA LEU A 24 -0.50 -5.62 -9.16
C LEU A 24 -1.64 -6.27 -9.97
N LEU A 25 -2.84 -6.37 -9.39
CA LEU A 25 -4.01 -6.89 -10.09
C LEU A 25 -4.43 -5.99 -11.25
N GLY A 26 -4.34 -4.67 -11.09
CA GLY A 26 -4.59 -3.71 -12.16
C GLY A 26 -3.63 -3.84 -13.34
N ILE A 27 -2.35 -4.04 -13.07
CA ILE A 27 -1.32 -4.27 -14.11
C ILE A 27 -1.56 -5.60 -14.82
N ILE A 28 -1.79 -6.69 -14.08
CA ILE A 28 -2.08 -8.02 -14.66
C ILE A 28 -3.32 -7.96 -15.55
N TYR A 29 -4.38 -7.31 -15.06
CA TYR A 29 -5.63 -7.16 -15.81
C TYR A 29 -5.44 -6.28 -17.06
N GLY A 30 -4.73 -5.15 -16.93
CA GLY A 30 -4.42 -4.29 -18.08
C GLY A 30 -3.58 -4.99 -19.15
N ILE A 31 -2.65 -5.87 -18.76
CA ILE A 31 -1.89 -6.73 -19.68
C ILE A 31 -2.82 -7.74 -20.35
N ALA A 32 -3.72 -8.39 -19.61
CA ALA A 32 -4.68 -9.34 -20.18
C ALA A 32 -5.55 -8.68 -21.27
N VAL A 33 -6.07 -7.48 -21.00
CA VAL A 33 -6.83 -6.67 -21.97
C VAL A 33 -5.96 -6.23 -23.15
N TRP A 34 -4.68 -5.96 -22.92
CA TRP A 34 -3.74 -5.62 -23.99
C TRP A 34 -3.45 -6.80 -24.94
N THR A 35 -3.47 -8.03 -24.42
CA THR A 35 -3.20 -9.25 -25.19
C THR A 35 -4.39 -9.77 -25.98
N GLU A 36 -5.63 -9.35 -25.68
CA GLU A 36 -6.82 -9.73 -26.46
C GLU A 36 -6.87 -9.01 -27.82
N PRO A 37 -6.83 -9.73 -28.96
CA PRO A 37 -7.08 -9.16 -30.28
C PRO A 37 -8.60 -9.08 -30.60
N PRO A 38 -9.09 -8.13 -31.43
CA PRO A 38 -8.45 -6.93 -32.00
C PRO A 38 -9.22 -5.63 -31.67
N GLY A 39 -8.64 -4.73 -30.87
CA GLY A 39 -9.16 -3.35 -30.74
C GLY A 39 -8.81 -2.61 -29.45
N HIS A 40 -8.61 -3.32 -28.35
CA HIS A 40 -8.62 -2.71 -27.01
C HIS A 40 -7.23 -2.48 -26.41
N ARG A 41 -6.19 -2.50 -27.24
CA ARG A 41 -4.81 -2.28 -26.78
C ARG A 41 -4.61 -0.93 -26.09
N LYS A 42 -5.33 0.10 -26.56
CA LYS A 42 -5.30 1.44 -25.96
C LYS A 42 -5.95 1.46 -24.57
N GLU A 43 -7.01 0.67 -24.38
CA GLU A 43 -7.72 0.56 -23.11
C GLU A 43 -6.88 -0.15 -22.05
N GLY A 44 -6.16 -1.21 -22.43
CA GLY A 44 -5.21 -1.89 -21.53
C GLY A 44 -4.12 -0.95 -21.01
N VAL A 45 -3.53 -0.12 -21.88
CA VAL A 45 -2.53 0.89 -21.48
C VAL A 45 -3.13 1.94 -20.54
N ILE A 46 -4.37 2.36 -20.77
CA ILE A 46 -5.08 3.29 -19.88
C ILE A 46 -5.26 2.67 -18.49
N ILE A 47 -5.67 1.40 -18.39
CA ILE A 47 -5.83 0.70 -17.12
C ILE A 47 -4.49 0.58 -16.38
N ILE A 48 -3.40 0.26 -17.08
CA ILE A 48 -2.05 0.19 -16.50
C ILE A 48 -1.64 1.55 -15.96
N PHE A 49 -1.77 2.60 -16.78
CA PHE A 49 -1.39 3.97 -16.39
C PHE A 49 -2.23 4.46 -15.20
N TRP A 50 -3.54 4.20 -15.21
CA TRP A 50 -4.43 4.49 -14.10
C TRP A 50 -4.04 3.75 -12.81
N SER A 51 -3.70 2.47 -12.91
CA SER A 51 -3.29 1.66 -11.75
C SER A 51 -2.02 2.22 -11.10
N VAL A 52 -1.06 2.66 -11.91
CA VAL A 52 0.16 3.30 -11.41
C VAL A 52 -0.15 4.64 -10.74
N LEU A 53 -0.96 5.49 -11.38
CA LEU A 53 -1.35 6.78 -10.78
C LEU A 53 -2.15 6.61 -9.49
N ALA A 54 -3.10 5.68 -9.45
CA ALA A 54 -3.89 5.38 -8.27
C ALA A 54 -3.01 4.88 -7.12
N PHE A 55 -2.02 4.03 -7.42
CA PHE A 55 -1.04 3.58 -6.43
C PHE A 55 -0.20 4.74 -5.88
N LEU A 56 0.33 5.61 -6.75
CA LEU A 56 1.09 6.78 -6.30
C LEU A 56 0.22 7.70 -5.44
N PHE A 57 -1.03 7.93 -5.84
CA PHE A 57 -1.96 8.75 -5.07
C PHE A 57 -2.27 8.12 -3.69
N LEU A 58 -2.58 6.83 -3.65
CA LEU A 58 -2.79 6.11 -2.39
C LEU A 58 -1.55 6.14 -1.50
N TYR A 59 -0.36 5.98 -2.07
CA TYR A 59 0.89 5.95 -1.30
C TYR A 59 1.29 7.33 -0.76
N TYR A 60 1.26 8.38 -1.60
CA TYR A 60 1.76 9.71 -1.23
C TYR A 60 0.72 10.66 -0.66
N VAL A 61 -0.57 10.43 -0.93
CA VAL A 61 -1.65 11.31 -0.46
C VAL A 61 -2.42 10.63 0.66
N VAL A 62 -2.94 9.43 0.40
CA VAL A 62 -3.77 8.71 1.38
C VAL A 62 -2.92 8.11 2.51
N GLY A 63 -1.71 7.63 2.20
CA GLY A 63 -0.78 7.04 3.17
C GLY A 63 -0.41 8.00 4.32
N PRO A 64 0.12 9.20 4.04
CA PRO A 64 0.43 10.18 5.07
C PRO A 64 -0.83 10.64 5.82
N TRP A 65 -1.95 10.83 5.12
CA TRP A 65 -3.21 11.22 5.76
C TRP A 65 -3.73 10.16 6.75
N LEU A 66 -3.62 8.86 6.41
CA LEU A 66 -3.93 7.77 7.35
C LEU A 66 -2.95 7.68 8.53
N ALA A 67 -1.68 8.04 8.32
CA ALA A 67 -0.68 8.08 9.36
C ALA A 67 -0.92 9.26 10.33
N GLU A 68 -1.35 10.42 9.84
CA GLU A 68 -1.78 11.57 10.66
C GLU A 68 -3.00 11.24 11.52
N LEU A 69 -3.91 10.41 11.00
CA LEU A 69 -5.09 9.92 11.74
C LEU A 69 -4.76 8.84 12.78
N GLY A 70 -3.50 8.38 12.87
CA GLY A 70 -3.06 7.36 13.83
C GLY A 70 -3.57 5.94 13.53
N VAL A 71 -4.11 5.69 12.32
CA VAL A 71 -4.56 4.36 11.88
C VAL A 71 -3.38 3.46 11.53
N LEU A 72 -2.31 4.05 11.00
CA LEU A 72 -1.04 3.38 10.75
C LEU A 72 -0.03 3.81 11.83
N PRO A 73 0.76 2.88 12.42
CA PRO A 73 1.87 3.26 13.26
C PRO A 73 2.79 4.16 12.43
N ASN A 74 3.00 5.37 12.92
CA ASN A 74 3.83 6.36 12.26
C ASN A 74 5.19 5.70 12.02
N LEU A 75 5.61 5.55 10.75
CA LEU A 75 6.92 5.03 10.35
C LEU A 75 8.02 6.06 10.65
N VAL A 76 7.89 6.74 11.79
CA VAL A 76 9.03 7.34 12.46
C VAL A 76 9.97 6.17 12.68
N LEU A 77 11.05 6.16 11.89
CA LEU A 77 12.25 5.41 12.20
C LEU A 77 12.57 5.80 13.64
N VAL A 78 12.11 5.01 14.61
CA VAL A 78 12.62 5.10 15.96
C VAL A 78 14.08 4.74 15.75
N PRO A 79 15.03 5.69 15.83
CA PRO A 79 16.42 5.29 15.89
C PRO A 79 16.46 4.36 17.09
N GLU A 80 16.80 3.10 16.84
CA GLU A 80 16.95 2.07 17.84
C GLU A 80 17.59 2.74 19.06
N GLN A 81 16.80 2.93 20.12
CA GLN A 81 17.28 3.53 21.36
C GLN A 81 18.17 2.46 21.99
N VAL A 82 19.37 2.32 21.43
CA VAL A 82 20.51 1.63 22.03
C VAL A 82 20.83 2.42 23.28
N GLY A 83 20.32 1.92 24.40
CA GLY A 83 20.82 2.24 25.73
C GLY A 83 20.38 3.59 26.28
N GLN A 84 19.26 3.59 27.00
CA GLN A 84 19.20 4.21 28.33
C GLN A 84 17.92 3.77 29.05
N GLN A 85 18.00 2.64 29.74
CA GLN A 85 17.17 2.46 30.94
C GLN A 85 17.67 3.49 31.97
N PRO A 86 16.84 4.43 32.44
CA PRO A 86 17.24 5.32 33.50
C PRO A 86 17.13 4.57 34.84
N GLY A 87 18.27 4.39 35.52
CA GLY A 87 18.30 4.27 36.97
C GLY A 87 17.88 2.92 37.57
N VAL A 88 18.73 1.91 37.46
CA VAL A 88 18.93 1.00 38.60
C VAL A 88 20.33 1.27 39.12
N VAL A 89 20.41 2.10 40.16
CA VAL A 89 21.61 2.16 41.00
C VAL A 89 21.74 0.77 41.62
N PRO A 90 22.82 0.01 41.39
CA PRO A 90 23.02 -1.24 42.12
C PRO A 90 23.22 -0.86 43.59
N THR A 91 22.17 -0.97 44.39
CA THR A 91 22.32 -0.94 45.85
C THR A 91 23.17 -2.13 46.24
N LEU A 92 24.38 -1.85 46.78
CA LEU A 92 25.23 -2.87 47.35
C LEU A 92 24.42 -3.74 48.32
N PRO A 93 24.59 -5.07 48.31
CA PRO A 93 23.98 -5.90 49.33
C PRO A 93 24.55 -5.50 50.68
N THR A 94 23.70 -4.95 51.55
CA THR A 94 24.04 -4.72 52.97
C THR A 94 24.24 -6.09 53.62
N LEU A 95 25.48 -6.42 53.95
CA LEU A 95 25.81 -7.57 54.80
C LEU A 95 25.12 -7.39 56.16
N PRO A 96 24.41 -8.41 56.69
CA PRO A 96 23.92 -8.35 58.05
C PRO A 96 25.13 -8.26 59.00
N ALA A 97 25.10 -7.29 59.91
CA ALA A 97 26.08 -7.16 60.97
C ALA A 97 26.03 -8.45 61.80
N ALA A 98 27.13 -9.22 61.78
CA ALA A 98 27.31 -10.37 62.66
C ALA A 98 27.37 -9.87 64.10
N GLN A 99 26.51 -10.43 64.95
CA GLN A 99 26.64 -10.38 66.42
C GLN A 99 27.42 -11.60 66.90
#